data_AF-A0A354FPI7-F1
#
_entry.id   AF-A0A354FPI7-F1
#
_cell.length_a   1.000
_cell.length_b   1.000
_cell.length_c   1.000
_cell.angle_alpha   90.00
_cell.angle_beta   90.00
_cell.angle_gamma   90.00
#
_symmetry.space_group_name_H-M   'P 1'
#
loop_
_entity.id
_entity.type
_entity.pdbx_description
1 polymer ?
#
loop_
_entity_poly.entity_id
_entity_poly.type
_entity_poly.pdbx_seq_one_letter_code
_entity_poly.pdbx_strand_id
1 'polypeptide(L)'
;MEEKNEFRDLLVHKHLHDLSFLWVKPDEVEQPYRDLLCHENDMTSTLSDFHGGEVELQIFEEGFDSDCYFREVLLKVGAKPVEYGVIRIFLGNLSQELGSAITEGRKPLGAILNESGLGYVSRP
;
A
#
# COMPACT_ATOMS: atom_id res chain seq x y z
N MET A 1 -1.66 20.10 -11.09
CA MET A 1 -1.11 20.90 -9.96
C MET A 1 -1.89 20.66 -8.67
N GLU A 2 -3.00 19.91 -8.70
CA GLU A 2 -3.75 19.44 -7.52
C GLU A 2 -3.11 18.22 -6.82
N GLU A 3 -2.46 17.30 -7.55
CA GLU A 3 -1.79 16.10 -7.00
C GLU A 3 -0.75 16.39 -5.90
N LYS A 4 -0.22 17.63 -5.84
CA LYS A 4 0.84 18.01 -4.90
C LYS A 4 0.36 18.24 -3.47
N ASN A 5 -0.94 18.41 -3.25
CA ASN A 5 -1.48 18.70 -1.91
C ASN A 5 -1.79 17.42 -1.12
N GLU A 6 -2.26 16.34 -1.76
CA GLU A 6 -2.59 15.08 -1.06
C GLU A 6 -1.37 14.42 -0.41
N PHE A 7 -0.19 14.53 -1.04
CA PHE A 7 1.07 14.01 -0.48
C PHE A 7 1.48 14.72 0.82
N ARG A 8 1.07 15.99 1.03
CA ARG A 8 1.40 16.74 2.25
C ARG A 8 0.66 16.23 3.48
N ASP A 9 -0.52 15.65 3.31
CA ASP A 9 -1.29 15.09 4.42
C ASP A 9 -0.63 13.81 4.97
N LEU A 10 0.05 13.04 4.11
CA LEU A 10 0.85 11.89 4.52
C LEU A 10 2.13 12.30 5.27
N LEU A 11 2.70 13.47 4.98
CA LEU A 11 3.87 14.02 5.68
C LEU A 11 3.55 14.48 7.12
N VAL A 12 2.29 14.50 7.52
CA VAL A 12 1.88 14.76 8.91
C VAL A 12 2.22 13.56 9.82
N HIS A 13 2.44 12.36 9.26
CA HIS A 13 2.89 11.22 10.07
C HIS A 13 4.29 11.48 10.64
N LYS A 14 4.42 11.23 11.95
CA LYS A 14 5.63 11.48 12.76
C LYS A 14 6.92 10.90 12.16
N HIS A 15 6.83 9.85 11.34
CA HIS A 15 7.98 9.21 10.72
C HIS A 15 8.40 9.83 9.37
N LEU A 16 7.56 10.67 8.77
CA LEU A 16 7.77 11.24 7.42
C LEU A 16 7.99 12.75 7.43
N HIS A 17 7.65 13.46 8.51
CA HIS A 17 7.62 14.93 8.56
C HIS A 17 8.96 15.65 8.33
N ASP A 18 10.08 15.01 8.62
CA ASP A 18 11.43 15.58 8.46
C ASP A 18 12.13 15.14 7.16
N LEU A 19 11.44 14.42 6.27
CA LEU A 19 12.01 13.91 5.03
C LEU A 19 11.89 14.94 3.90
N SER A 20 12.96 15.08 3.13
CA SER A 20 12.97 15.83 1.88
C SER A 20 12.79 14.88 0.70
N PHE A 21 11.86 15.20 -0.20
CA PHE A 21 11.55 14.37 -1.37
C PHE A 21 11.96 15.09 -2.65
N LEU A 22 12.49 14.32 -3.60
CA LEU A 22 12.78 14.76 -4.95
C LEU A 22 11.92 13.97 -5.92
N TRP A 23 11.28 14.67 -6.86
CA TRP A 23 10.59 14.03 -7.97
C TRP A 23 11.62 13.51 -8.98
N VAL A 24 11.54 12.23 -9.29
CA VAL A 24 12.38 11.55 -10.28
C VAL A 24 11.51 10.91 -11.34
N LYS A 25 12.02 10.80 -12.56
CA LYS A 25 11.40 10.04 -13.64
C LYS A 25 11.74 8.54 -13.49
N PRO A 26 10.91 7.64 -14.04
CA PRO A 26 11.19 6.20 -14.00
C PRO A 26 12.57 5.80 -14.53
N ASP A 27 13.06 6.46 -15.58
CA ASP A 27 14.37 6.19 -16.18
C ASP A 27 15.56 6.68 -15.33
N GLU A 28 15.30 7.52 -14.32
CA GLU A 28 16.28 7.98 -13.33
C GLU A 28 16.38 7.03 -12.13
N VAL A 29 15.41 6.11 -11.95
CA VAL A 29 15.46 5.09 -10.89
C VAL A 29 16.38 3.94 -11.32
N GLU A 30 17.37 3.60 -10.51
CA GLU A 30 18.31 2.52 -10.81
C GLU A 30 17.65 1.13 -10.68
N GLN A 31 18.17 0.16 -11.43
CA GLN A 31 17.80 -1.25 -11.22
C GLN A 31 18.45 -1.80 -9.95
N PRO A 32 17.77 -2.67 -9.18
CA PRO A 32 16.46 -3.28 -9.49
C PRO A 32 15.24 -2.47 -9.01
N TYR A 33 15.43 -1.32 -8.35
CA TYR A 33 14.35 -0.56 -7.71
C TYR A 33 13.32 0.02 -8.68
N ARG A 34 13.70 0.24 -9.94
CA ARG A 34 12.76 0.65 -10.97
C ARG A 34 11.64 -0.36 -11.15
N ASP A 35 11.96 -1.66 -11.14
CA ASP A 35 10.95 -2.72 -11.28
C ASP A 35 10.00 -2.75 -10.07
N LEU A 36 10.48 -2.33 -8.90
CA LEU A 36 9.69 -2.23 -7.67
C LEU A 36 8.85 -0.96 -7.57
N LEU A 37 9.28 0.16 -8.14
CA LEU A 37 8.68 1.49 -7.92
C LEU A 37 7.97 2.06 -9.15
N CYS A 38 8.22 1.52 -10.35
CA CYS A 38 7.73 2.08 -11.61
C CYS A 38 6.91 1.05 -12.38
N HIS A 39 5.74 0.69 -11.85
CA HIS A 39 4.83 -0.30 -12.43
C HIS A 39 3.34 0.09 -12.27
N GLU A 40 2.46 -0.63 -12.97
CA GLU A 40 0.99 -0.48 -12.86
C GLU A 40 0.31 -1.69 -12.20
N ASN A 41 1.11 -2.56 -11.55
CA ASN A 41 0.62 -3.69 -10.75
C ASN A 41 0.37 -3.28 -9.30
N ASP A 42 -0.30 -4.14 -8.53
CA ASP A 42 -0.44 -3.92 -7.10
C ASP A 42 0.89 -4.12 -6.36
N MET A 43 1.12 -3.33 -5.31
CA MET A 43 2.37 -3.36 -4.55
C MET A 43 2.57 -4.70 -3.81
N THR A 44 1.51 -5.40 -3.39
CA THR A 44 1.63 -6.68 -2.68
C THR A 44 2.24 -7.77 -3.58
N SER A 45 1.70 -7.94 -4.78
CA SER A 45 2.23 -8.91 -5.75
C SER A 45 3.64 -8.51 -6.22
N THR A 46 3.87 -7.22 -6.45
CA THR A 46 5.19 -6.72 -6.87
C THR A 46 6.26 -6.99 -5.81
N LEU A 47 5.96 -6.75 -4.52
CA LEU A 47 6.87 -7.07 -3.42
C LEU A 47 7.14 -8.57 -3.30
N SER A 48 6.10 -9.39 -3.49
CA SER A 48 6.22 -10.85 -3.47
C SER A 48 7.20 -11.32 -4.53
N ASP A 49 7.04 -10.84 -5.76
CA ASP A 49 7.91 -11.20 -6.89
C ASP A 49 9.34 -10.67 -6.70
N PHE A 50 9.48 -9.42 -6.25
CA PHE A 50 10.77 -8.77 -6.05
C PHE A 50 11.61 -9.38 -4.91
N HIS A 51 10.95 -9.82 -3.84
CA HIS A 51 11.62 -10.43 -2.68
C HIS A 51 11.56 -11.97 -2.67
N GLY A 52 10.82 -12.59 -3.58
CA GLY A 52 10.77 -14.04 -3.78
C GLY A 52 10.06 -14.80 -2.65
N GLY A 53 8.96 -14.26 -2.12
CA GLY A 53 8.19 -14.91 -1.07
C GLY A 53 6.86 -14.25 -0.75
N GLU A 54 6.02 -14.96 0.02
CA GLU A 54 4.70 -14.47 0.42
C GLU A 54 4.81 -13.22 1.31
N VAL A 55 3.94 -12.24 1.04
CA VAL A 55 3.90 -10.99 1.79
C VAL A 55 2.93 -11.13 2.98
N GLU A 56 3.47 -11.00 4.17
CA GLU A 56 2.76 -11.02 5.44
C GLU A 56 2.42 -9.60 5.90
N LEU A 57 1.23 -9.42 6.47
CA LEU A 57 0.75 -8.14 7.01
C LEU A 57 0.95 -8.08 8.52
N GLN A 58 1.56 -6.99 9.00
CA GLN A 58 1.56 -6.60 10.40
C GLN A 58 0.93 -5.21 10.54
N ILE A 59 -0.15 -5.08 11.30
CA ILE A 59 -0.82 -3.79 11.56
C ILE A 59 -0.23 -3.14 12.80
N PHE A 60 0.06 -1.84 12.73
CA PHE A 60 0.47 -1.01 13.86
C PHE A 60 -0.69 -0.21 14.44
N GLU A 61 -1.48 0.42 13.57
CA GLU A 61 -2.62 1.25 13.94
C GLU A 61 -3.72 1.06 12.89
N GLU A 62 -4.98 1.08 13.30
CA GLU A 62 -6.12 1.02 12.39
C GLU A 62 -7.34 1.71 13.00
N GLY A 63 -8.28 2.11 12.16
CA GLY A 63 -9.51 2.74 12.60
C GLY A 63 -10.40 3.17 11.45
N PHE A 64 -11.40 3.97 11.79
CA PHE A 64 -12.32 4.56 10.83
C PHE A 64 -12.25 6.09 10.91
N ASP A 65 -12.21 6.75 9.76
CA ASP A 65 -12.35 8.19 9.62
C ASP A 65 -13.39 8.47 8.53
N SER A 66 -14.50 9.10 8.92
CA SER A 66 -15.64 9.39 8.04
C SER A 66 -16.16 8.09 7.37
N ASP A 67 -15.91 7.92 6.08
CA ASP A 67 -16.32 6.74 5.29
C ASP A 67 -15.14 5.81 4.92
N CYS A 68 -13.95 6.06 5.49
CA CYS A 68 -12.75 5.32 5.19
C CYS A 68 -12.30 4.47 6.39
N TYR A 69 -11.96 3.22 6.12
CA TYR A 69 -11.14 2.42 7.03
C TYR A 69 -9.67 2.75 6.75
N PHE A 70 -8.88 3.05 7.77
CA PHE A 70 -7.45 3.31 7.63
C PHE A 70 -6.63 2.30 8.42
N ARG A 71 -5.42 2.02 7.95
CA ARG A 71 -4.43 1.26 8.70
C ARG A 71 -2.99 1.66 8.37
N GLU A 72 -2.16 1.68 9.39
CA GLU A 72 -0.70 1.78 9.34
C GLU A 72 -0.12 0.37 9.46
N VAL A 73 0.74 0.00 8.53
CA VAL A 73 1.16 -1.39 8.33
C VAL A 73 2.64 -1.53 8.05
N LEU A 74 3.16 -2.71 8.39
CA LEU A 74 4.43 -3.23 7.90
C LEU A 74 4.15 -4.49 7.10
N LEU A 75 4.62 -4.53 5.86
CA LEU A 75 4.66 -5.73 5.05
C LEU A 75 6.01 -6.43 5.20
N LYS A 76 5.98 -7.76 5.28
CA LYS A 76 7.15 -8.59 5.51
C LYS A 76 7.19 -9.75 4.52
N VAL A 77 8.40 -10.17 4.16
CA VAL A 77 8.64 -11.46 3.51
C VAL A 77 9.53 -12.27 4.45
N GLY A 78 8.93 -13.27 5.11
CA GLY A 78 9.53 -13.93 6.26
C GLY A 78 9.91 -12.94 7.37
N ALA A 79 11.19 -12.94 7.78
CA ALA A 79 11.67 -12.02 8.82
C ALA A 79 11.99 -10.60 8.30
N LYS A 80 12.00 -10.38 6.98
CA LYS A 80 12.46 -9.13 6.38
C LYS A 80 11.30 -8.14 6.23
N PRO A 81 11.35 -6.93 6.83
CA PRO A 81 10.43 -5.86 6.48
C PRO A 81 10.72 -5.36 5.06
N VAL A 82 9.70 -5.21 4.25
CA VAL A 82 9.82 -4.86 2.82
C VAL A 82 9.06 -3.59 2.43
N GLU A 83 7.98 -3.26 3.15
CA GLU A 83 7.26 -2.00 2.98
C GLU A 83 6.69 -1.55 4.33
N TYR A 84 6.77 -0.25 4.60
CA TYR A 84 5.97 0.40 5.62
C TYR A 84 5.00 1.35 4.91
N GLY A 85 3.72 1.25 5.23
CA GLY A 85 2.67 1.98 4.52
C GLY A 85 1.56 2.43 5.43
N VAL A 86 0.94 3.56 5.07
CA VAL A 86 -0.34 4.00 5.64
C VAL A 86 -1.34 4.02 4.51
N ILE A 87 -2.46 3.33 4.69
CA ILE A 87 -3.49 3.20 3.67
C ILE A 87 -4.84 3.64 4.20
N ARG A 88 -5.59 4.37 3.37
CA ARG A 88 -7.01 4.69 3.55
C ARG A 88 -7.82 3.94 2.49
N ILE A 89 -8.87 3.25 2.92
CA ILE A 89 -9.69 2.38 2.07
C ILE A 89 -11.15 2.82 2.21
N PHE A 90 -11.71 3.32 1.11
CA PHE A 90 -13.13 3.64 1.04
C PHE A 90 -13.93 2.35 0.81
N LEU A 91 -14.66 1.90 1.83
CA LEU A 91 -15.37 0.62 1.79
C LEU A 91 -16.71 0.67 1.04
N GLY A 92 -17.26 1.86 0.79
CA GLY A 92 -18.61 2.03 0.23
C GLY A 92 -18.83 1.45 -1.17
N ASN A 93 -17.75 1.18 -1.92
CA ASN A 93 -17.80 0.58 -3.25
C ASN A 93 -17.54 -0.94 -3.25
N LEU A 94 -17.29 -1.54 -2.09
CA LEU A 94 -16.97 -2.97 -1.95
C LEU A 94 -18.18 -3.74 -1.45
N SER A 95 -18.24 -5.04 -1.76
CA SER A 95 -19.24 -5.90 -1.14
C SER A 95 -19.00 -6.00 0.37
N GLN A 96 -20.04 -6.38 1.12
CA GLN A 96 -19.93 -6.53 2.57
C GLN A 96 -18.87 -7.58 2.93
N GLU A 97 -18.80 -8.68 2.19
CA GLU A 97 -17.82 -9.75 2.39
C GLU A 97 -16.38 -9.25 2.19
N LEU A 98 -16.15 -8.47 1.13
CA LEU A 98 -14.84 -7.92 0.84
C LEU A 98 -14.43 -6.86 1.86
N GLY A 99 -15.38 -6.01 2.27
CA GLY A 99 -15.18 -5.04 3.35
C GLY A 99 -14.80 -5.73 4.66
N SER A 100 -15.52 -6.79 5.05
CA SER A 100 -15.17 -7.59 6.22
C SER A 100 -13.76 -8.17 6.12
N ALA A 101 -13.41 -8.82 5.00
CA ALA A 101 -12.08 -9.40 4.80
C ALA A 101 -10.95 -8.36 4.93
N ILE A 102 -11.18 -7.12 4.46
CA ILE A 102 -10.23 -6.01 4.59
C ILE A 102 -10.07 -5.59 6.06
N THR A 103 -11.19 -5.39 6.76
CA THR A 103 -11.21 -4.93 8.16
C THR A 103 -10.77 -5.99 9.16
N GLU A 104 -10.76 -7.27 8.79
CA GLU A 104 -10.21 -8.35 9.62
C GLU A 104 -8.68 -8.26 9.77
N GLY A 105 -7.99 -7.52 8.90
CA GLY A 105 -6.57 -7.24 9.05
C GLY A 105 -5.64 -8.45 8.90
N ARG A 106 -6.12 -9.57 8.36
CA ARG A 106 -5.36 -10.83 8.25
C ARG A 106 -4.44 -10.93 7.04
N LYS A 107 -4.72 -10.14 5.99
CA LYS A 107 -4.00 -10.20 4.70
C LYS A 107 -3.73 -8.80 4.14
N PRO A 108 -2.64 -8.62 3.37
CA PRO A 108 -2.42 -7.39 2.60
C PRO A 108 -3.59 -7.11 1.66
N LEU A 109 -3.81 -5.83 1.33
CA LEU A 109 -4.95 -5.43 0.50
C LEU A 109 -4.89 -6.07 -0.89
N GLY A 110 -3.72 -6.05 -1.54
CA GLY A 110 -3.55 -6.63 -2.88
C GLY A 110 -3.93 -8.11 -2.91
N ALA A 111 -3.53 -8.88 -1.89
CA ALA A 111 -3.89 -10.30 -1.77
C ALA A 111 -5.41 -10.50 -1.70
N ILE A 112 -6.10 -9.71 -0.87
CA ILE A 112 -7.57 -9.78 -0.73
C ILE A 112 -8.26 -9.46 -2.06
N LEU A 113 -7.81 -8.41 -2.75
CA LEU A 113 -8.38 -8.00 -4.04
C LEU A 113 -8.16 -9.07 -5.12
N ASN A 114 -6.94 -9.62 -5.20
CA ASN A 114 -6.60 -10.68 -6.15
C ASN A 114 -7.42 -11.96 -5.92
N GLU A 115 -7.60 -12.38 -4.67
CA GLU A 115 -8.43 -13.55 -4.31
C GLU A 115 -9.92 -13.34 -4.60
N SER A 116 -10.41 -12.10 -4.53
CA SER A 116 -11.82 -11.78 -4.77
C SER A 116 -12.25 -11.91 -6.23
N GLY A 117 -11.30 -11.87 -7.17
CA GLY A 117 -11.58 -11.81 -8.61
C GLY A 117 -12.17 -10.48 -9.10
N LEU A 118 -12.23 -9.47 -8.23
CA LEU A 118 -12.64 -8.11 -8.59
C LEU A 118 -11.67 -7.53 -9.61
N GLY A 119 -12.18 -6.97 -10.71
CA GLY A 119 -11.37 -6.17 -11.61
C GLY A 119 -11.03 -4.82 -10.98
N TYR A 120 -9.74 -4.52 -10.84
CA TYR A 120 -9.26 -3.24 -10.31
C TYR A 120 -8.03 -2.74 -11.08
N VAL A 121 -7.72 -1.47 -10.91
CA VAL A 121 -6.52 -0.82 -11.45
C VAL A 121 -5.64 -0.41 -10.28
N SER A 122 -4.34 -0.65 -10.37
CA SER A 122 -3.36 -0.19 -9.38
C SER A 122 -2.37 0.77 -10.01
N ARG A 123 -2.06 1.85 -9.30
CA ARG A 123 -1.04 2.86 -9.66
C ARG A 123 -0.36 3.32 -8.38
N PRO A 124 0.41 2.42 -7.75
CA PRO A 124 1.08 2.71 -6.49
C PRO A 124 2.14 3.81 -6.63
#